data_AF-A0A9D2GJI2-F1
#
_entry.id   AF-A0A9D2GJI2-F1
#
_cell.length_a   1.000
_cell.length_b   1.000
_cell.length_c   1.000
_cell.angle_alpha   90.00
_cell.angle_beta   90.00
_cell.angle_gamma   90.00
#
_symmetry.space_group_name_H-M   'P 1'
#
loop_
_entity.id
_entity.type
_entity.pdbx_description
1 polymer ?
#
loop_
_entity_poly.entity_id
_entity_poly.type
_entity_poly.pdbx_seq_one_letter_code
_entity_poly.pdbx_strand_id
1 'polypeptide(L)'
;KIFYSGKNVVAYSKLGIGRLIYQLPLPLCSMFIKEIFDGKSPDEFDEETLTTINKFFENSLNVSETSRQLYIHRNTLVYRLDKLQKSTGLDLRVFEDAITFKIALMVVKYMKYMENMDY
;
A
#
# COMPACT_ATOMS: atom_id res chain seq x y z
N LYS A 1 2.49 -9.03 13.74
CA LYS A 1 2.66 -7.62 14.18
C LYS A 1 2.67 -6.62 13.01
N ILE A 2 3.21 -6.95 11.82
CA ILE A 2 3.41 -6.00 10.69
C ILE A 2 2.12 -5.62 9.94
N PHE A 3 1.20 -6.57 9.71
CA PHE A 3 0.00 -6.34 8.89
C PHE A 3 -1.27 -5.96 9.68
N TYR A 4 -1.21 -6.01 11.01
CA TYR A 4 -2.31 -5.64 11.91
C TYR A 4 -1.71 -4.91 13.12
N SER A 5 -1.63 -3.58 13.07
CA SER A 5 -0.99 -2.77 14.13
C SER A 5 -1.80 -2.66 15.42
N GLY A 6 -3.06 -3.12 15.44
CA GLY A 6 -3.95 -3.06 16.61
C GLY A 6 -4.19 -4.38 17.34
N LYS A 7 -3.51 -5.47 16.98
CA LYS A 7 -3.71 -6.79 17.61
C LYS A 7 -2.38 -7.41 18.04
N ASN A 8 -2.22 -7.56 19.35
CA ASN A 8 -1.03 -8.16 19.98
C ASN A 8 -0.82 -9.62 19.58
N VAL A 9 -1.89 -10.33 19.23
CA VAL A 9 -1.86 -11.70 18.71
C VAL A 9 -2.81 -11.79 17.51
N VAL A 10 -2.29 -12.22 16.37
CA VAL A 10 -3.08 -12.53 15.18
C VAL A 10 -2.87 -13.99 14.86
N ALA A 11 -3.95 -14.77 14.83
CA ALA A 11 -3.87 -16.16 14.43
C ALA A 11 -3.26 -16.26 13.03
N TYR A 12 -2.34 -17.21 12.83
CA TYR A 12 -1.65 -17.39 11.54
C TYR A 12 -2.63 -17.60 10.38
N SER A 13 -3.77 -18.27 10.63
CA SER A 13 -4.87 -18.44 9.68
C SER A 13 -5.61 -17.14 9.31
N LYS A 14 -5.52 -16.10 10.14
CA LYS A 14 -6.14 -14.78 9.91
C LYS A 14 -5.20 -13.78 9.22
N LEU A 15 -3.99 -14.19 8.85
CA LEU A 15 -3.04 -13.33 8.12
C LEU A 15 -3.43 -13.09 6.65
N GLY A 16 -4.34 -13.91 6.10
CA GLY A 16 -4.80 -13.78 4.71
C GLY A 16 -3.63 -13.77 3.73
N ILE A 17 -3.61 -12.80 2.82
CA ILE A 17 -2.53 -12.62 1.84
C ILE A 17 -1.16 -12.36 2.49
N GLY A 18 -1.12 -11.84 3.72
CA GLY A 18 0.12 -11.66 4.47
C GLY A 18 0.87 -12.97 4.72
N ARG A 19 0.15 -14.10 4.84
CA ARG A 19 0.76 -15.43 4.96
C ARG A 19 1.58 -15.79 3.72
N LEU A 20 1.06 -15.47 2.53
CA LEU A 20 1.75 -15.74 1.27
C LEU A 20 3.02 -14.90 1.18
N ILE A 21 2.94 -13.62 1.55
CA ILE A 21 4.09 -12.70 1.53
C ILE A 21 5.23 -13.22 2.41
N TYR A 22 4.95 -13.75 3.61
CA TYR A 22 5.97 -14.36 4.48
C TYR A 22 6.68 -15.57 3.88
N GLN A 23 6.10 -16.21 2.85
CA GLN A 23 6.68 -17.37 2.18
C GLN A 23 7.48 -16.99 0.93
N LEU A 24 7.42 -15.73 0.49
CA LEU A 24 8.11 -15.28 -0.72
C LEU A 24 9.58 -14.98 -0.42
N PRO A 25 10.52 -15.46 -1.28
CA PRO A 25 11.92 -15.07 -1.20
C PRO A 25 12.10 -13.56 -1.39
N LEU A 26 13.00 -12.94 -0.62
CA LEU A 26 13.32 -11.51 -0.75
C LEU A 26 13.67 -11.06 -2.18
N PRO A 27 14.43 -11.84 -2.99
CA PRO A 27 14.70 -11.44 -4.38
C PRO A 27 13.44 -11.28 -5.22
N LEU A 28 12.43 -12.14 -4.99
CA LEU A 28 11.16 -12.08 -5.71
C LEU A 28 10.34 -10.86 -5.28
N CYS A 29 10.34 -10.55 -3.98
CA CYS A 29 9.75 -9.31 -3.46
C CYS A 29 10.41 -8.07 -4.10
N SER A 30 11.74 -8.05 -4.17
CA SER A 30 12.48 -6.96 -4.81
C SER A 30 12.17 -6.81 -6.30
N MET A 31 12.04 -7.92 -7.03
CA MET A 31 11.63 -7.90 -8.45
C MET A 31 10.23 -7.32 -8.61
N PHE A 32 9.27 -7.81 -7.82
CA PHE A 32 7.89 -7.34 -7.85
C PHE A 32 7.78 -5.84 -7.58
N ILE A 33 8.48 -5.32 -6.57
CA ILE A 33 8.47 -3.88 -6.25
C ILE A 33 9.08 -3.05 -7.40
N LYS A 34 10.18 -3.53 -8.01
CA LYS A 34 10.80 -2.84 -9.15
C LYS A 34 9.87 -2.77 -10.36
N GLU A 35 9.13 -3.84 -10.64
CA GLU A 35 8.17 -3.89 -11.75
C GLU A 35 6.99 -2.94 -11.52
N ILE A 36 6.45 -2.90 -10.29
CA ILE A 36 5.28 -2.08 -9.97
C ILE A 36 5.60 -0.58 -9.88
N PHE A 37 6.76 -0.21 -9.35
CA PHE A 37 7.14 1.18 -9.13
C PHE A 37 8.16 1.70 -10.13
N ASP A 38 8.43 0.97 -11.22
CA ASP A 38 9.39 1.32 -12.27
C ASP A 38 10.76 1.75 -11.70
N GLY A 39 11.25 0.95 -10.75
CA GLY A 39 12.51 1.21 -10.05
C GLY A 39 12.48 2.29 -8.95
N LYS A 40 11.35 2.95 -8.71
CA LYS A 40 11.18 3.86 -7.57
C LYS A 40 10.90 3.09 -6.30
N SER A 41 11.40 3.59 -5.16
CA SER A 41 11.03 3.02 -3.87
C SER A 41 9.69 3.59 -3.40
N PRO A 42 8.78 2.79 -2.84
CA PRO A 42 7.59 3.29 -2.15
C PRO A 42 7.90 4.20 -0.96
N ASP A 43 9.15 4.24 -0.54
CA ASP A 43 9.67 5.18 0.46
C ASP A 43 9.82 6.62 -0.07
N GLU A 44 9.70 6.80 -1.38
CA GLU A 44 9.67 8.13 -2.01
C GLU A 44 8.30 8.81 -1.89
N PHE A 45 7.25 8.08 -1.48
CA PHE A 45 5.96 8.71 -1.23
C PHE A 45 6.03 9.58 0.03
N ASP A 46 5.65 10.84 -0.13
CA ASP A 46 5.46 11.73 1.01
C ASP A 46 4.36 11.21 1.96
N GLU A 47 4.43 11.64 3.22
CA GLU A 47 3.51 11.22 4.27
C GLU A 47 2.05 11.57 3.92
N GLU A 48 1.85 12.67 3.20
CA GLU A 48 0.54 13.10 2.72
C GLU A 48 -0.06 12.14 1.69
N THR A 49 0.74 11.66 0.72
CA THR A 49 0.32 10.68 -0.28
C THR A 49 0.00 9.36 0.40
N LEU A 50 0.86 8.89 1.32
CA LEU A 50 0.60 7.67 2.09
C LEU A 50 -0.69 7.77 2.92
N THR A 51 -0.93 8.91 3.54
CA THR A 51 -2.17 9.16 4.29
C THR A 51 -3.39 9.13 3.37
N THR A 52 -3.29 9.77 2.21
CA THR A 52 -4.36 9.78 1.20
C THR A 52 -4.70 8.35 0.73
N ILE A 53 -3.68 7.55 0.40
CA ILE A 53 -3.85 6.16 -0.03
C ILE A 53 -4.49 5.31 1.07
N ASN A 54 -3.95 5.36 2.29
CA ASN A 54 -4.47 4.59 3.41
C ASN A 54 -5.94 4.94 3.68
N LYS A 55 -6.28 6.24 3.66
CA LYS A 55 -7.66 6.69 3.88
C LYS A 55 -8.60 6.30 2.75
N PHE A 56 -8.09 6.28 1.53
CA PHE A 56 -8.84 5.80 0.38
C PHE A 56 -9.16 4.30 0.47
N PHE A 57 -8.20 3.49 0.90
CA PHE A 57 -8.42 2.07 1.17
C PHE A 57 -9.38 1.82 2.35
N GLU A 58 -9.26 2.57 3.45
CA GLU A 58 -10.18 2.48 4.60
C GLU A 58 -11.63 2.74 4.20
N ASN A 59 -11.83 3.65 3.25
CA ASN A 59 -13.14 3.99 2.71
C ASN A 59 -13.53 3.15 1.50
N SER A 60 -12.92 1.98 1.31
CA SER A 60 -13.26 1.05 0.21
C SER A 60 -13.22 1.71 -1.17
N LEU A 61 -12.20 2.54 -1.43
CA LEU A 61 -12.00 3.28 -2.68
C LEU A 61 -13.09 4.31 -2.99
N ASN A 62 -13.88 4.71 -1.99
CA ASN A 62 -14.93 5.71 -2.17
C ASN A 62 -14.34 7.13 -2.12
N VAL A 63 -14.36 7.83 -3.26
CA VAL A 63 -13.83 9.20 -3.40
C VAL A 63 -14.56 10.19 -2.50
N SER A 64 -15.89 10.10 -2.41
CA SER A 64 -16.70 11.04 -1.66
C SER A 64 -16.46 10.92 -0.15
N GLU A 65 -16.49 9.71 0.38
CA GLU A 65 -16.24 9.44 1.80
C GLU A 65 -14.80 9.79 2.21
N THR A 66 -13.83 9.44 1.36
CA THR A 66 -12.41 9.76 1.59
C THR A 66 -12.18 11.27 1.62
N SER A 67 -12.77 12.01 0.69
CA SER A 67 -12.63 13.48 0.65
C SER A 67 -13.18 14.12 1.92
N ARG A 68 -14.31 13.61 2.45
CA ARG A 68 -14.91 14.09 3.69
C ARG A 68 -14.02 13.82 4.90
N GLN A 69 -13.45 12.62 4.98
CA GLN A 69 -12.59 12.25 6.12
C GLN A 69 -11.21 12.92 6.09
N LEU A 70 -10.70 13.25 4.91
CA LEU A 70 -9.46 14.02 4.76
C LEU A 70 -9.68 15.54 4.89
N TYR A 71 -10.93 15.99 5.05
CA TYR A 71 -11.29 17.41 5.07
C TYR A 71 -10.82 18.19 3.83
N ILE A 72 -10.84 17.54 2.66
CA ILE A 72 -10.46 18.12 1.37
C ILE A 72 -11.61 18.04 0.37
N HIS A 73 -11.55 18.87 -0.67
CA HIS A 73 -12.52 18.79 -1.75
C HIS A 73 -12.32 17.51 -2.59
N ARG A 74 -13.42 16.97 -3.13
CA ARG A 74 -13.41 15.79 -4.00
C ARG A 74 -12.39 15.92 -5.15
N ASN A 75 -12.36 17.06 -5.81
CA ASN A 75 -11.44 17.30 -6.93
C ASN A 75 -9.97 17.33 -6.50
N THR A 76 -9.69 17.82 -5.29
CA THR A 76 -8.33 17.76 -4.72
C THR A 76 -7.89 16.33 -4.50
N LEU A 77 -8.80 15.47 -4.01
CA LEU A 77 -8.53 14.03 -3.89
C LEU A 77 -8.29 13.38 -5.26
N VAL A 78 -9.16 13.66 -6.25
CA VAL A 78 -8.99 13.15 -7.62
C VAL A 78 -7.64 13.56 -8.20
N TYR A 79 -7.24 14.82 -8.03
CA TYR A 79 -5.93 15.31 -8.48
C TYR A 79 -4.77 14.54 -7.84
N ARG A 80 -4.84 14.25 -6.53
CA ARG A 80 -3.83 13.44 -5.84
C ARG A 80 -3.76 12.01 -6.39
N LEU A 81 -4.92 11.40 -6.63
CA LEU A 81 -5.01 10.07 -7.23
C LEU A 81 -4.44 10.06 -8.66
N ASP A 82 -4.72 11.09 -9.47
CA ASP A 82 -4.18 11.21 -10.82
C ASP A 82 -2.65 11.42 -10.80
N LYS A 83 -2.13 12.19 -9.83
CA LYS A 83 -0.68 12.35 -9.63
C LYS A 83 -0.02 11.01 -9.28
N LEU A 84 -0.65 10.21 -8.42
CA LEU A 84 -0.20 8.87 -8.05
C LEU A 84 -0.24 7.90 -9.24
N GLN A 85 -1.31 7.94 -10.03
CA GLN A 85 -1.42 7.15 -11.25
C GLN A 85 -0.31 7.51 -12.24
N LYS A 86 0.02 8.80 -12.40
CA LYS A 86 1.13 9.23 -13.25
C LYS A 86 2.50 8.77 -12.76
N SER A 87 2.69 8.66 -11.44
CA SER A 87 3.99 8.26 -10.88
C SER A 87 4.21 6.75 -10.84
N THR A 88 3.13 5.97 -10.74
CA THR A 88 3.17 4.51 -10.55
C THR A 88 2.56 3.70 -11.67
N GLY A 89 1.83 4.33 -12.59
CA GLY A 89 1.05 3.64 -13.63
C GLY A 89 -0.25 3.01 -13.13
N LEU A 90 -0.51 2.99 -11.82
CA LEU A 90 -1.66 2.31 -11.21
C LEU A 90 -2.78 3.30 -10.86
N ASP A 91 -4.00 3.03 -11.31
CA ASP A 91 -5.19 3.80 -10.93
C ASP A 91 -5.87 3.17 -9.72
N LEU A 92 -5.70 3.74 -8.53
CA LEU A 92 -6.34 3.21 -7.31
C LEU A 92 -7.87 3.20 -7.33
N ARG A 93 -8.51 3.89 -8.28
CA ARG A 93 -9.97 3.84 -8.47
C ARG A 93 -10.39 2.52 -9.14
N VAL A 94 -9.48 1.88 -9.87
CA VAL A 94 -9.66 0.55 -10.44
C VAL A 94 -9.31 -0.48 -9.39
N PHE A 95 -10.23 -1.41 -9.13
CA PHE A 95 -10.09 -2.39 -8.06
C PHE A 95 -8.85 -3.27 -8.19
N GLU A 96 -8.53 -3.75 -9.40
CA GLU A 96 -7.37 -4.60 -9.68
C GLU A 96 -6.04 -3.88 -9.40
N ASP A 97 -5.92 -2.63 -9.86
CA ASP A 97 -4.76 -1.77 -9.61
C ASP A 97 -4.63 -1.46 -8.11
N ALA A 98 -5.76 -1.21 -7.45
CA ALA A 98 -5.82 -0.95 -6.02
C ALA A 98 -5.34 -2.17 -5.19
N ILE A 99 -5.74 -3.39 -5.58
CA ILE A 99 -5.22 -4.63 -4.97
C ILE A 99 -3.72 -4.75 -5.18
N THR A 100 -3.27 -4.54 -6.41
CA THR A 100 -1.85 -4.64 -6.78
C THR A 100 -1.02 -3.69 -5.93
N PHE A 101 -1.47 -2.43 -5.82
CA PHE A 101 -0.84 -1.43 -4.98
C PHE A 101 -0.85 -1.82 -3.50
N LYS A 102 -1.97 -2.35 -3.00
CA LYS A 102 -2.10 -2.79 -1.61
C LYS A 102 -1.11 -3.91 -1.28
N ILE A 103 -0.97 -4.89 -2.17
CA ILE A 103 -0.01 -5.99 -2.03
C ILE A 103 1.41 -5.44 -2.07
N ALA A 104 1.72 -4.53 -2.99
CA ALA A 104 3.04 -3.93 -3.10
C ALA A 104 3.43 -3.19 -1.81
N LEU A 105 2.53 -2.39 -1.23
CA LEU A 105 2.76 -1.77 0.09
C LEU A 105 2.99 -2.80 1.21
N MET A 106 2.31 -3.94 1.18
CA MET A 106 2.52 -5.01 2.16
C MET A 106 3.89 -5.68 1.99
N VAL A 107 4.32 -5.92 0.75
CA VAL A 107 5.64 -6.48 0.44
C VAL A 107 6.76 -5.55 0.91
N VAL A 108 6.66 -4.24 0.69
CA VAL A 108 7.65 -3.25 1.18
C VAL A 108 7.77 -3.31 2.70
N LYS A 109 6.64 -3.32 3.42
CA LYS A 109 6.64 -3.42 4.88
C LYS A 109 7.30 -4.72 5.37
N TYR A 110 7.12 -5.81 4.63
CA TYR A 110 7.76 -7.08 4.92
C TYR A 110 9.27 -7.05 4.69
N MET A 111 9.72 -6.49 3.56
CA MET A 111 11.15 -6.35 3.24
C MET A 111 11.86 -5.54 4.32
N LYS A 112 11.31 -4.38 4.71
CA LYS A 112 11.84 -3.57 5.81
C LYS A 112 11.88 -4.32 7.15
N TYR A 113 10.86 -5.13 7.44
CA TYR A 113 10.84 -5.90 8.67
C TYR A 113 11.94 -6.96 8.70
N MET A 114 12.20 -7.63 7.57
CA MET A 114 13.27 -8.61 7.47
C MET A 114 14.65 -7.97 7.61
N GLU A 115 14.89 -6.81 6.99
CA GLU A 115 16.14 -6.03 7.17
C GLU A 115 16.41 -5.67 8.64
N ASN A 116 15.36 -5.33 9.40
CA ASN A 116 15.48 -5.01 10.83
C ASN A 116 15.62 -6.24 11.74
N MET A 117 15.42 -7.46 11.23
CA MET A 117 15.62 -8.71 12.00
C MET A 117 17.00 -9.33 11.80
N ASP A 118 17.68 -8.99 10.70
CA ASP A 118 19.06 -9.43 10.41
C ASP A 118 20.13 -8.58 11.14
N TYR A 119 19.71 -7.63 11.99
CA TYR A 119 20.53 -6.81 12.90
C TYR A 119 20.16 -7.07 14.36
#